data_AF-A0A6N7PV24-F1
#
_entry.id   AF-A0A6N7PV24-F1
#
_cell.length_a   1.000
_cell.length_b   1.000
_cell.length_c   1.000
_cell.angle_alpha   90.00
_cell.angle_beta   90.00
_cell.angle_gamma   90.00
#
_symmetry.space_group_name_H-M   'P 1'
#
loop_
_entity.id
_entity.type
_entity.pdbx_description
1 polymer ?
#
loop_
_entity_poly.entity_id
_entity_poly.type
_entity_poly.pdbx_seq_one_letter_code
_entity_poly.pdbx_strand_id
1 'polypeptide(L)'
;MDKRRDPKAKGQAPEQAEPLPLEEEELAEGEEDEEEDDDELGPTVVLGRFGDLRGFADATLVKKHAEKPVWFLIEDDADLMELFVRHPEKPAPRASTEALLGVLRSFAAAESEALQAVLGPTDQIGFGYHENASFDDVVTSFEDDGFEVAFALYEGKVVPEDEEDDE
;
A
#
# COMPACT_ATOMS: atom_id res chain seq x y z
N MET A 1 -2.65 14.27 -64.77
CA MET A 1 -2.08 15.22 -65.75
C MET A 1 -2.81 16.53 -65.56
N ASP A 2 -2.19 17.43 -64.81
CA ASP A 2 -1.57 18.64 -65.36
C ASP A 2 -2.60 19.80 -65.30
N LYS A 3 -2.30 21.05 -64.94
CA LYS A 3 -1.08 21.77 -64.62
C LYS A 3 -1.56 23.19 -64.25
N ARG A 4 -0.93 23.79 -63.23
CA ARG A 4 -0.36 25.17 -63.27
C ARG A 4 -1.35 26.34 -63.39
N ARG A 5 -1.55 27.10 -62.30
CA ARG A 5 -0.73 28.22 -61.76
C ARG A 5 -1.04 29.58 -62.40
N ASP A 6 -1.61 30.47 -61.57
CA ASP A 6 -1.21 31.87 -61.25
C ASP A 6 -1.03 32.89 -62.42
N PRO A 7 -0.72 34.20 -62.24
CA PRO A 7 -0.61 35.05 -61.02
C PRO A 7 -1.23 36.47 -61.17
N LYS A 8 -1.34 37.22 -60.05
CA LYS A 8 -0.89 38.65 -59.96
C LYS A 8 -0.94 39.09 -58.50
N ALA A 9 0.21 39.14 -57.83
CA ALA A 9 1.05 40.34 -57.64
C ALA A 9 0.55 41.20 -56.46
N LYS A 10 1.08 41.00 -55.24
CA LYS A 10 2.24 41.67 -54.62
C LYS A 10 2.03 43.16 -54.30
N GLY A 11 2.17 43.47 -53.01
CA GLY A 11 2.28 44.81 -52.43
C GLY A 11 1.13 45.06 -51.45
N GLN A 12 1.28 45.56 -50.23
CA GLN A 12 2.41 46.19 -49.55
C GLN A 12 1.91 46.37 -48.09
N ALA A 13 2.65 45.90 -47.09
CA ALA A 13 2.54 46.40 -45.71
C ALA A 13 3.45 47.64 -45.58
N PRO A 14 3.40 48.51 -44.54
CA PRO A 14 2.85 48.28 -43.19
C PRO A 14 2.23 49.54 -42.51
N GLU A 15 1.99 49.45 -41.19
CA GLU A 15 1.94 50.56 -40.19
C GLU A 15 0.74 51.54 -40.27
N GLN A 16 -0.05 51.83 -39.24
CA GLN A 16 0.17 51.91 -37.79
C GLN A 16 -1.14 51.61 -37.06
N ALA A 17 -1.09 50.71 -36.09
CA ALA A 17 -2.10 50.56 -35.04
C ALA A 17 -1.44 50.93 -33.71
N GLU A 18 -1.97 51.95 -33.05
CA GLU A 18 -1.69 52.29 -31.65
C GLU A 18 -3.00 52.83 -31.03
N PRO A 19 -3.28 52.58 -29.75
CA PRO A 19 -3.15 51.31 -29.04
C PRO A 19 -4.50 50.89 -28.44
N LEU A 20 -4.81 49.58 -28.46
CA LEU A 20 -5.84 49.03 -27.58
C LEU A 20 -5.28 48.98 -26.16
N PRO A 21 -6.01 49.43 -25.12
CA PRO A 21 -5.61 49.16 -23.75
C PRO A 21 -5.61 47.64 -23.52
N LEU A 22 -4.42 47.13 -23.21
CA LEU A 22 -4.22 45.83 -22.59
C LEU A 22 -4.62 45.98 -21.11
N GLU A 23 -5.75 45.39 -20.75
CA GLU A 23 -5.86 44.62 -19.52
C GLU A 23 -5.95 43.18 -20.05
N GLU A 24 -4.84 42.46 -20.15
CA GLU A 24 -4.29 41.60 -19.07
C GLU A 24 -5.43 40.75 -18.50
N GLU A 25 -5.55 39.51 -19.00
CA GLU A 25 -5.40 38.33 -18.15
C GLU A 25 -6.79 37.92 -17.62
N GLU A 26 -7.26 36.68 -17.61
CA GLU A 26 -6.76 35.36 -17.93
C GLU A 26 -8.04 34.59 -18.34
N LEU A 27 -8.03 33.77 -19.39
CA LEU A 27 -7.98 32.32 -19.22
C LEU A 27 -8.75 31.86 -17.96
N ALA A 28 -9.89 31.22 -18.22
CA ALA A 28 -10.51 30.22 -17.35
C ALA A 28 -9.82 30.07 -15.97
N GLU A 29 -10.36 30.73 -14.95
CA GLU A 29 -10.60 30.03 -13.69
C GLU A 29 -11.58 28.92 -14.10
N GLY A 30 -11.10 27.80 -14.66
CA GLY A 30 -10.27 26.92 -13.89
C GLY A 30 -11.28 26.39 -12.90
N GLU A 31 -12.14 25.49 -13.40
CA GLU A 31 -12.69 24.48 -12.50
C GLU A 31 -11.48 24.06 -11.69
N GLU A 32 -11.49 24.45 -10.42
CA GLU A 32 -10.68 23.80 -9.41
C GLU A 32 -11.10 22.34 -9.58
N ASP A 33 -10.38 21.61 -10.44
CA ASP A 33 -9.95 20.27 -10.13
C ASP A 33 -9.47 20.44 -8.69
N GLU A 34 -10.37 20.16 -7.74
CA GLU A 34 -9.98 19.43 -6.56
C GLU A 34 -9.18 18.27 -7.15
N GLU A 35 -7.87 18.49 -7.31
CA GLU A 35 -6.90 17.42 -7.26
C GLU A 35 -7.32 16.75 -5.95
N GLU A 36 -8.12 15.69 -6.07
CA GLU A 36 -8.14 14.65 -5.07
C GLU A 36 -6.65 14.48 -4.79
N ASP A 37 -6.22 14.92 -3.60
CA ASP A 37 -4.97 14.43 -3.03
C ASP A 37 -5.18 12.92 -3.14
N ASP A 38 -4.69 12.35 -4.25
CA ASP A 38 -4.38 10.95 -4.40
C ASP A 38 -3.22 10.84 -3.41
N ASP A 39 -3.59 10.84 -2.12
CA ASP A 39 -2.75 10.41 -1.02
C ASP A 39 -2.31 9.05 -1.52
N GLU A 40 -1.12 9.01 -2.15
CA GLU A 40 -0.61 7.86 -2.88
C GLU A 40 -0.57 6.74 -1.84
N LEU A 41 -1.65 5.94 -1.79
CA LEU A 41 -1.88 5.04 -0.67
C LEU A 41 -0.70 4.10 -0.64
N GLY A 42 0.04 4.17 0.47
CA GLY A 42 1.23 3.37 0.65
C GLY A 42 0.90 1.89 0.57
N PRO A 43 1.90 1.02 0.38
CA PRO A 43 1.68 -0.42 0.38
C PRO A 43 0.97 -0.85 1.67
N THR A 44 -0.02 -1.74 1.57
CA THR A 44 -0.78 -2.20 2.73
C THR A 44 -0.09 -3.39 3.41
N VAL A 45 -0.11 -3.44 4.73
CA VAL A 45 0.30 -4.60 5.54
C VAL A 45 -0.85 -5.04 6.43
N VAL A 46 -1.17 -6.33 6.43
CA VAL A 46 -2.08 -6.91 7.42
C VAL A 46 -1.28 -7.27 8.66
N LEU A 47 -1.58 -6.62 9.78
CA LEU A 47 -0.88 -6.83 11.05
C LEU A 47 -1.84 -7.39 12.11
N GLY A 48 -1.36 -8.34 12.89
CA GLY A 48 -2.09 -8.83 14.07
C GLY A 48 -1.17 -9.59 15.01
N ARG A 49 -1.76 -10.34 15.92
CA ARG A 49 -1.01 -11.15 16.89
C ARG A 49 -1.09 -12.61 16.51
N PHE A 50 -0.08 -13.38 16.89
CA PHE A 50 -0.10 -14.83 16.67
C PHE A 50 -1.32 -15.50 17.35
N GLY A 51 -1.83 -14.90 18.43
CA GLY A 51 -3.06 -15.32 19.09
C GLY A 51 -4.31 -15.23 18.23
N ASP A 52 -4.30 -14.39 17.19
CA ASP A 52 -5.40 -14.21 16.25
C ASP A 52 -5.41 -15.30 15.17
N LEU A 53 -4.38 -16.14 15.08
CA LEU A 53 -4.28 -17.28 14.16
C LEU A 53 -4.80 -18.59 14.79
N ARG A 54 -5.69 -18.48 15.78
CA ARG A 54 -6.31 -19.65 16.42
C ARG A 54 -7.00 -20.52 15.37
N GLY A 55 -6.82 -21.83 15.51
CA GLY A 55 -7.31 -22.81 14.52
C GLY A 55 -6.22 -23.29 13.56
N PHE A 56 -5.15 -22.52 13.35
CA PHE A 56 -3.99 -22.93 12.53
C PHE A 56 -2.81 -23.42 13.37
N ALA A 57 -2.73 -23.02 14.63
CA ALA A 57 -1.66 -23.39 15.57
C ALA A 57 -2.16 -24.28 16.71
N ASP A 58 -1.32 -25.20 17.18
CA ASP A 58 -1.56 -25.96 18.40
C ASP A 58 -1.69 -25.04 19.62
N ALA A 59 -2.55 -25.43 20.58
CA ALA A 59 -2.86 -24.63 21.77
C ALA A 59 -1.62 -24.23 22.60
N THR A 60 -0.59 -25.09 22.64
CA THR A 60 0.67 -24.79 23.33
C THR A 60 1.44 -23.66 22.66
N LEU A 61 1.45 -23.63 21.33
CA LEU A 61 2.16 -22.61 20.54
C LEU A 61 1.44 -21.26 20.67
N VAL A 62 0.10 -21.27 20.53
CA VAL A 62 -0.75 -20.09 20.78
C VAL A 62 -0.50 -19.55 22.18
N LYS A 63 -0.55 -20.39 23.21
CA LYS A 63 -0.35 -19.94 24.60
C LYS A 63 1.02 -19.26 24.82
N LYS A 64 2.07 -19.73 24.14
CA LYS A 64 3.43 -19.22 24.30
C LYS A 64 3.68 -17.94 23.50
N HIS A 65 3.08 -17.82 22.33
CA HIS A 65 3.38 -16.74 21.38
C HIS A 65 2.19 -15.81 21.12
N ALA A 66 1.07 -15.94 21.86
CA ALA A 66 -0.18 -15.22 21.59
C ALA A 66 -0.02 -13.72 21.37
N GLU A 67 0.86 -13.06 22.11
CA GLU A 67 1.06 -11.61 22.04
C GLU A 67 2.11 -11.17 21.02
N LYS A 68 2.72 -12.11 20.30
CA LYS A 68 3.77 -11.81 19.33
C LYS A 68 3.18 -11.26 18.03
N PRO A 69 3.72 -10.14 17.52
CA PRO A 69 3.25 -9.57 16.26
C PRO A 69 3.54 -10.51 15.10
N VAL A 70 2.56 -10.59 14.19
CA VAL A 70 2.63 -11.29 12.91
C VAL A 70 2.13 -10.35 11.83
N TRP A 71 2.75 -10.42 10.66
CA TRP A 71 2.43 -9.54 9.54
C TRP A 71 2.34 -10.34 8.23
N PHE A 72 1.53 -9.84 7.32
CA PHE A 72 1.37 -10.33 5.95
C PHE A 72 1.36 -9.13 4.99
N LEU A 73 2.08 -9.23 3.89
CA LEU A 73 2.19 -8.18 2.87
C LEU A 73 2.42 -8.79 1.49
N ILE A 74 2.32 -8.01 0.43
CA ILE A 74 2.71 -8.46 -0.91
C ILE A 74 4.23 -8.68 -0.94
N GLU A 75 4.71 -9.82 -1.45
CA GLU A 75 6.14 -10.16 -1.41
C GLU A 75 7.03 -9.10 -2.08
N ASP A 76 6.53 -8.45 -3.14
CA ASP A 76 7.23 -7.36 -3.84
C ASP A 76 7.44 -6.11 -2.97
N ASP A 77 6.54 -5.86 -2.00
CA ASP A 77 6.65 -4.73 -1.07
C ASP A 77 7.59 -5.04 0.10
N ALA A 78 8.01 -6.31 0.27
CA ALA A 78 8.90 -6.71 1.36
C ALA A 78 10.27 -6.03 1.29
N ASP A 79 10.70 -5.52 0.13
CA ASP A 79 11.95 -4.77 -0.01
C ASP A 79 11.86 -3.34 0.56
N LEU A 80 10.65 -2.83 0.79
CA LEU A 80 10.41 -1.49 1.34
C LEU A 80 10.50 -1.46 2.87
N MET A 81 10.41 -2.62 3.53
CA MET A 81 10.39 -2.69 4.99
C MET A 81 11.80 -2.60 5.60
N GLU A 82 11.98 -1.74 6.60
CA GLU A 82 13.20 -1.68 7.42
C GLU A 82 13.02 -2.31 8.81
N LEU A 83 11.88 -2.97 9.03
CA LEU A 83 11.47 -3.54 10.32
C LEU A 83 12.57 -4.37 11.01
N PHE A 84 13.24 -5.27 10.28
CA PHE A 84 14.31 -6.10 10.85
C PHE A 84 15.63 -5.34 11.10
N VAL A 85 15.82 -4.19 10.45
CA VAL A 85 16.95 -3.28 10.70
C VAL A 85 16.72 -2.50 12.00
N ARG A 86 15.50 -2.00 12.21
CA ARG A 86 15.10 -1.26 13.42
C ARG A 86 14.96 -2.17 14.63
N HIS A 87 14.37 -3.35 14.44
CA HIS A 87 14.12 -4.34 15.48
C HIS A 87 14.87 -5.65 15.20
N PRO A 88 16.21 -5.66 15.39
CA PRO A 88 17.01 -6.84 15.11
C PRO A 88 16.64 -8.00 16.04
N GLU A 89 16.33 -9.13 15.44
CA GLU A 89 15.97 -10.36 16.15
C GLU A 89 17.23 -11.15 16.57
N LYS A 90 17.21 -11.72 17.77
CA LYS A 90 18.23 -12.71 18.17
C LYS A 90 17.98 -14.03 17.45
N PRO A 91 19.02 -14.83 17.20
CA PRO A 91 18.84 -16.17 16.65
C PRO A 91 17.87 -17.00 17.51
N ALA A 92 16.73 -17.34 16.93
CA ALA A 92 15.71 -18.15 17.58
C ALA A 92 16.00 -19.65 17.38
N PRO A 93 15.50 -20.54 18.28
CA PRO A 93 15.62 -21.98 18.09
C PRO A 93 14.89 -22.41 16.80
N ARG A 94 15.64 -23.01 15.87
CA ARG A 94 15.14 -23.40 14.54
C ARG A 94 13.79 -24.13 14.56
N ALA A 95 13.62 -25.09 15.48
CA ALA A 95 12.37 -25.85 15.59
C ALA A 95 11.15 -24.98 15.97
N SER A 96 11.34 -23.93 16.77
CA SER A 96 10.26 -23.00 17.12
C SER A 96 9.94 -22.08 15.95
N THR A 97 10.96 -21.54 15.28
CA THR A 97 10.80 -20.71 14.07
C THR A 97 10.12 -21.47 12.93
N GLU A 98 10.53 -22.71 12.65
CA GLU A 98 9.91 -23.55 11.62
C GLU A 98 8.44 -23.85 11.94
N ALA A 99 8.08 -24.05 13.22
CA ALA A 99 6.70 -24.24 13.62
C ALA A 99 5.86 -22.96 13.43
N LEU A 100 6.36 -21.80 13.85
CA LEU A 100 5.68 -20.52 13.71
C LEU A 100 5.48 -20.15 12.23
N LEU A 101 6.54 -20.21 11.42
CA LEU A 101 6.45 -19.94 9.99
C LEU A 101 5.58 -20.97 9.25
N GLY A 102 5.53 -22.21 9.73
CA GLY A 102 4.61 -23.23 9.22
C GLY A 102 3.15 -22.83 9.39
N VAL A 103 2.79 -22.29 10.56
CA VAL A 103 1.44 -21.77 10.83
C VAL A 103 1.12 -20.59 9.93
N LEU A 104 2.02 -19.60 9.83
CA LEU A 104 1.81 -18.42 8.96
C LEU A 104 1.60 -18.83 7.51
N ARG A 105 2.42 -19.78 7.01
CA ARG A 105 2.29 -20.32 5.67
C ARG A 105 0.93 -21.01 5.46
N SER A 106 0.50 -21.83 6.42
CA SER A 106 -0.80 -22.51 6.33
C SER A 106 -1.97 -21.53 6.36
N PHE A 107 -1.88 -20.47 7.17
CA PHE A 107 -2.87 -19.40 7.22
C PHE A 107 -2.92 -18.63 5.90
N ALA A 108 -1.78 -18.14 5.41
CA ALA A 108 -1.70 -17.38 4.16
C ALA A 108 -2.20 -18.20 2.96
N ALA A 109 -1.97 -19.51 2.95
CA ALA A 109 -2.49 -20.38 1.90
C ALA A 109 -4.02 -20.60 1.98
N ALA A 110 -4.58 -20.64 3.19
CA ALA A 110 -6.01 -20.88 3.41
C ALA A 110 -6.85 -19.62 3.21
N GLU A 111 -6.33 -18.46 3.61
CA GLU A 111 -7.01 -17.16 3.56
C GLU A 111 -6.42 -16.26 2.45
N SER A 112 -5.77 -16.83 1.43
CA SER A 112 -5.10 -16.07 0.36
C SER A 112 -6.02 -15.09 -0.35
N GLU A 113 -7.24 -15.51 -0.70
CA GLU A 113 -8.23 -14.65 -1.37
C GLU A 113 -8.64 -13.48 -0.47
N ALA A 114 -8.80 -13.72 0.83
CA ALA A 114 -9.19 -12.68 1.78
C ALA A 114 -8.02 -11.74 2.12
N LEU A 115 -6.79 -12.24 2.18
CA LEU A 115 -5.60 -11.40 2.29
C LEU A 115 -5.43 -10.52 1.06
N GLN A 116 -5.64 -11.04 -0.15
CA GLN A 116 -5.61 -10.24 -1.38
C GLN A 116 -6.73 -9.20 -1.46
N ALA A 117 -7.88 -9.44 -0.81
CA ALA A 117 -8.93 -8.44 -0.72
C ALA A 117 -8.51 -7.22 0.11
N VAL A 118 -7.59 -7.38 1.06
CA VAL A 118 -7.08 -6.30 1.92
C VAL A 118 -5.77 -5.72 1.37
N LEU A 119 -4.83 -6.58 0.96
CA LEU A 119 -3.49 -6.18 0.48
C LEU A 119 -3.49 -5.70 -0.97
N GLY A 120 -4.53 -6.06 -1.75
CA GLY A 120 -4.54 -5.92 -3.19
C GLY A 120 -4.14 -7.20 -3.94
N PRO A 121 -4.37 -7.22 -5.27
CA PRO A 121 -4.14 -8.40 -6.10
C PRO A 121 -2.65 -8.76 -6.16
N THR A 122 -2.30 -9.99 -5.80
CA THR A 122 -0.91 -10.49 -5.85
C THR A 122 -0.85 -12.00 -6.08
N ASP A 123 0.25 -12.44 -6.68
CA ASP A 123 0.59 -13.86 -6.82
C ASP A 123 1.33 -14.42 -5.58
N GLN A 124 1.96 -13.55 -4.77
CA GLN A 124 2.82 -13.96 -3.66
C GLN A 124 2.62 -13.09 -2.42
N ILE A 125 2.31 -13.73 -1.30
CA ILE A 125 2.15 -13.10 0.01
C ILE A 125 3.41 -13.38 0.85
N GLY A 126 4.13 -12.32 1.21
CA GLY A 126 5.17 -12.32 2.22
C GLY A 126 4.57 -12.34 3.63
N PHE A 127 5.24 -13.00 4.56
CA PHE A 127 4.79 -13.08 5.95
C PHE A 127 5.95 -13.26 6.92
N GLY A 128 5.72 -12.83 8.16
CA GLY A 128 6.69 -13.05 9.22
C GLY A 128 6.13 -12.78 10.62
N TYR A 129 7.02 -12.90 11.59
CA TYR A 129 6.73 -12.67 12.99
C TYR A 129 7.94 -12.00 13.65
N HIS A 130 7.72 -11.30 14.76
CA HIS A 130 8.82 -10.83 15.61
C HIS A 130 8.73 -11.43 17.02
N GLU A 131 9.84 -11.96 17.51
CA GLU A 131 9.94 -12.51 18.86
C GLU A 131 10.23 -11.44 19.91
N ASN A 132 11.02 -10.41 19.57
CA ASN A 132 11.54 -9.45 20.54
C ASN A 132 10.86 -8.08 20.51
N ALA A 133 10.29 -7.67 19.37
CA ALA A 133 9.55 -6.41 19.25
C ALA A 133 8.17 -6.52 19.90
N SER A 134 7.68 -5.40 20.45
CA SER A 134 6.28 -5.30 20.85
C SER A 134 5.37 -5.12 19.63
N PHE A 135 4.08 -5.32 19.81
CA PHE A 135 3.11 -5.12 18.72
C PHE A 135 3.13 -3.67 18.24
N ASP A 136 3.07 -2.72 19.18
CA ASP A 136 3.08 -1.29 18.88
C ASP A 136 4.38 -0.84 18.18
N ASP A 137 5.55 -1.38 18.58
CA ASP A 137 6.81 -1.07 17.89
C ASP A 137 6.81 -1.52 16.41
N VAL A 138 6.17 -2.67 16.14
CA VAL A 138 6.05 -3.19 14.76
C VAL A 138 5.07 -2.34 13.96
N VAL A 139 3.94 -1.92 14.54
CA VAL A 139 3.00 -0.98 13.92
C VAL A 139 3.73 0.29 13.50
N THR A 140 4.36 0.97 14.45
CA THR A 140 5.07 2.25 14.20
C THR A 140 6.18 2.08 13.17
N SER A 141 6.87 0.94 13.15
CA SER A 141 7.88 0.68 12.13
C SER A 141 7.30 0.58 10.71
N PHE A 142 6.14 -0.06 10.54
CA PHE A 142 5.49 -0.11 9.23
C PHE A 142 4.95 1.26 8.82
N GLU A 143 4.35 2.01 9.74
CA GLU A 143 3.90 3.38 9.47
C GLU A 143 5.09 4.30 9.09
N ASP A 144 6.22 4.18 9.79
CA ASP A 144 7.46 4.92 9.47
C ASP A 144 8.06 4.51 8.10
N ASP A 145 7.79 3.28 7.64
CA ASP A 145 8.16 2.77 6.30
C ASP A 145 7.19 3.24 5.19
N GLY A 146 6.11 3.94 5.57
CA GLY A 146 5.07 4.40 4.65
C GLY A 146 4.03 3.34 4.31
N PHE A 147 3.91 2.27 5.10
CA PHE A 147 2.86 1.27 4.92
C PHE A 147 1.56 1.69 5.60
N GLU A 148 0.43 1.35 4.98
CA GLU A 148 -0.87 1.36 5.62
C GLU A 148 -1.07 0.08 6.44
N VAL A 149 -1.36 0.22 7.74
CA VAL A 149 -1.52 -0.92 8.65
C VAL A 149 -2.99 -1.29 8.77
N ALA A 150 -3.36 -2.44 8.21
CA ALA A 150 -4.71 -3.00 8.31
C ALA A 150 -4.80 -4.04 9.45
N PHE A 151 -5.74 -3.84 10.38
CA PHE A 151 -5.95 -4.75 11.52
C PHE A 151 -7.02 -5.82 11.22
N ALA A 152 -6.84 -6.54 10.12
CA ALA A 152 -7.86 -7.45 9.58
C ALA A 152 -7.85 -8.87 10.18
N LEU A 153 -7.06 -9.18 11.22
CA LEU A 153 -6.93 -10.55 11.75
C LEU A 153 -7.82 -10.78 12.98
N TYR A 154 -8.77 -11.71 12.89
CA TYR A 154 -9.65 -12.07 14.00
C TYR A 154 -9.97 -13.57 14.04
N GLU A 155 -9.65 -14.25 15.15
CA GLU A 155 -9.99 -15.65 15.44
C GLU A 155 -9.78 -16.66 14.30
N GLY A 156 -8.68 -16.53 13.56
CA GLY A 156 -8.28 -17.40 12.46
C GLY A 156 -8.88 -17.01 11.12
N LYS A 157 -9.36 -15.78 10.98
CA LYS A 157 -9.93 -15.22 9.76
C LYS A 157 -9.37 -13.85 9.43
N VAL A 158 -9.38 -13.54 8.14
CA VAL A 158 -9.20 -12.18 7.65
C VAL A 158 -10.59 -11.57 7.52
N VAL A 159 -10.85 -10.55 8.33
CA VAL A 159 -12.07 -9.75 8.30
C VAL A 159 -11.63 -8.37 7.80
N PRO A 160 -11.92 -8.02 6.53
CA PRO A 160 -11.67 -6.66 6.07
C PRO A 160 -12.42 -5.71 7.01
N GLU A 161 -11.83 -4.57 7.35
CA GLU A 161 -12.58 -3.51 8.00
C GLU A 161 -13.65 -3.08 6.99
N ASP A 162 -14.88 -3.58 7.14
CA ASP A 162 -16.03 -3.02 6.45
C ASP A 162 -16.02 -1.53 6.79
N GLU A 163 -15.94 -0.68 5.75
CA GLU A 163 -16.21 0.75 5.86
C GLU A 163 -17.42 0.91 6.79
N GLU A 164 -17.23 1.63 7.89
CA GLU A 164 -18.24 1.79 8.94
C GLU A 164 -19.62 2.00 8.29
N ASP A 165 -20.58 1.12 8.63
CA ASP A 165 -22.00 1.39 8.39
C ASP A 165 -22.31 2.72 9.09
N ASP A 166 -22.22 3.83 8.34
CA ASP A 166 -22.68 5.16 8.71
C ASP A 166 -24.20 5.07 8.99
N GLU A 167 -24.57 4.81 10.24
CA GLU A 167 -25.93 5.00 10.77
C GLU A 167 -26.13 6.38 11.44
#